data_AF-A0A925PWR0-F1
#
_entry.id   AF-A0A925PWR0-F1
#
_cell.length_a   1.000
_cell.length_b   1.000
_cell.length_c   1.000
_cell.angle_alpha   90.00
_cell.angle_beta   90.00
_cell.angle_gamma   90.00
#
_symmetry.space_group_name_H-M   'P 1'
#
loop_
_entity.id
_entity.type
_entity.pdbx_description
1 polymer ?
#
loop_
_entity_poly.entity_id
_entity_poly.type
_entity_poly.pdbx_seq_one_letter_code
_entity_poly.pdbx_strand_id
1 'polypeptide(L)'
;ADRTVAAMSDFCTGANEEGFHLTGVNWGRDLAQPEVADIRNVVSGDPSPDGKGKLEIARGIEVGHVFQLRTAYTTRMGVNYIDEKGESKPMEMGCYGIGITRIVAAAIEQNHDDKGIIWPDPMAPFAVAVIPLGYRKSEAVKSAAEKLYAELSGAGIETFLDDRDERPGVLLADQELVGIPHRVVIGERGLKEGMLEYQHRRDAGATKVAIGDAAAHVQSRLTHAKPPPGH
;
A
#
# COMPACT_ATOMS: atom_id res chain seq x y z
N ALA A 1 13.01 3.48 37.49
CA ALA A 1 13.80 4.38 36.62
C ALA A 1 14.20 3.64 35.35
N ASP A 2 14.41 4.36 34.25
CA ASP A 2 14.96 3.77 33.02
C ASP A 2 16.37 3.23 33.27
N ARG A 3 16.80 2.23 32.48
CA ARG A 3 18.17 1.70 32.51
C ARG A 3 19.22 2.81 32.37
N THR A 4 19.00 3.82 31.53
CA THR A 4 19.95 4.94 31.37
C THR A 4 19.98 5.84 32.60
N VAL A 5 18.84 6.03 33.27
CA VAL A 5 18.72 6.88 34.48
C VAL A 5 19.37 6.21 35.69
N ALA A 6 19.21 4.89 35.83
CA ALA A 6 19.84 4.11 36.90
C ALA A 6 21.37 4.15 36.84
N ALA A 7 21.94 4.35 35.64
CA ALA A 7 23.37 4.47 35.41
C ALA A 7 23.92 5.90 35.59
N MET A 8 23.06 6.90 35.85
CA MET A 8 23.50 8.28 36.03
C MET A 8 24.22 8.47 37.37
N SER A 9 25.12 9.46 37.39
CA SER A 9 25.79 9.97 38.59
C SER A 9 25.78 11.50 38.53
N ASP A 10 25.88 12.12 39.71
CA ASP A 10 25.88 13.58 39.88
C ASP A 10 24.76 14.33 39.12
N PHE A 11 23.59 13.71 39.03
CA PHE A 11 22.50 14.20 38.17
C PHE A 11 21.73 15.35 38.81
N CYS A 12 20.97 16.05 37.97
CA CYS A 12 20.06 17.11 38.39
C CYS A 12 18.63 16.57 38.46
N THR A 13 17.89 16.95 39.49
CA THR A 13 16.46 16.63 39.65
C THR A 13 15.73 17.81 40.28
N GLY A 14 14.41 17.86 40.13
CA GLY A 14 13.59 18.78 40.91
C GLY A 14 13.76 18.53 42.41
N ALA A 15 13.77 19.59 43.21
CA ALA A 15 13.91 19.49 44.67
C ALA A 15 12.59 19.10 45.38
N ASN A 16 11.51 18.90 44.63
CA ASN A 16 10.13 18.84 45.13
C ASN A 16 9.70 20.11 45.89
N GLU A 17 10.35 21.23 45.60
CA GLU A 17 10.00 22.58 46.06
C GLU A 17 9.96 23.51 44.85
N GLU A 18 8.92 24.34 44.76
CA GLU A 18 8.71 25.22 43.63
C GLU A 18 9.89 26.18 43.44
N GLY A 19 10.44 26.25 42.23
CA GLY A 19 11.57 27.11 41.90
C GLY A 19 12.96 26.54 42.26
N PHE A 20 13.05 25.33 42.83
CA PHE A 20 14.33 24.74 43.25
C PHE A 20 14.67 23.41 42.55
N HIS A 21 15.97 23.19 42.37
CA HIS A 21 16.54 21.95 41.85
C HIS A 21 17.70 21.50 42.74
N LEU A 22 17.91 20.19 42.78
CA LEU A 22 19.12 19.58 43.36
C LEU A 22 20.09 19.23 42.22
N THR A 23 21.38 19.43 42.46
CA THR A 23 22.46 19.10 41.52
C THR A 23 23.47 18.19 42.19
N GLY A 24 24.16 17.34 41.42
CA GLY A 24 25.14 16.41 41.98
C GLY A 24 24.50 15.26 42.74
N VAL A 25 23.24 14.93 42.45
CA VAL A 25 22.48 13.86 43.12
C VAL A 25 23.00 12.49 42.69
N ASN A 26 23.09 11.56 43.63
CA ASN A 26 23.55 10.19 43.41
C ASN A 26 22.62 9.17 44.05
N TRP A 27 22.30 8.12 43.28
CA TRP A 27 21.61 6.94 43.80
C TRP A 27 22.39 6.29 44.94
N GLY A 28 21.68 5.74 45.93
CA GLY A 28 22.24 5.17 47.15
C GLY A 28 22.68 6.20 48.19
N ARG A 29 23.33 7.30 47.79
CA ARG A 29 23.78 8.37 48.70
C ARG A 29 22.64 9.29 49.13
N ASP A 30 21.91 9.84 48.15
CA ASP A 30 20.90 10.88 48.41
C ASP A 30 19.46 10.32 48.35
N LEU A 31 19.26 9.20 47.64
CA LEU A 31 17.98 8.53 47.48
C LEU A 31 18.17 7.05 47.15
N ALA A 32 17.17 6.23 47.46
CA ALA A 32 17.25 4.79 47.25
C ALA A 32 17.39 4.40 45.76
N GLN A 33 18.05 3.27 45.51
CA GLN A 33 18.11 2.69 44.16
C GLN A 33 16.68 2.38 43.66
N PRO A 34 16.31 2.78 42.45
CA PRO A 34 14.97 2.57 41.93
C PRO A 34 14.81 1.15 41.39
N GLU A 35 13.57 0.67 41.27
CA GLU A 35 13.28 -0.45 40.38
C GLU A 35 13.66 -0.04 38.94
N VAL A 36 14.45 -0.86 38.26
CA VAL A 36 14.95 -0.56 36.91
C VAL A 36 14.09 -1.28 35.89
N ALA A 37 13.56 -0.51 34.92
CA ALA A 37 12.73 -1.01 33.85
C ALA A 37 13.10 -0.35 32.52
N ASP A 38 12.68 -0.94 31.41
CA ASP A 38 12.81 -0.36 30.07
C ASP A 38 11.56 0.50 29.81
N ILE A 39 11.70 1.82 29.98
CA ILE A 39 10.54 2.74 30.04
C ILE A 39 10.72 3.98 29.16
N ARG A 40 11.79 4.04 28.36
CA ARG A 40 11.98 5.08 27.35
C ARG A 40 11.71 4.54 25.95
N ASN A 41 11.37 5.44 25.04
CA ASN A 41 11.45 5.11 23.61
C ASN A 41 12.92 5.06 23.16
N VAL A 42 13.19 4.19 22.20
CA VAL A 42 14.45 4.19 21.48
C VAL A 42 14.60 5.45 20.62
N VAL A 43 15.84 5.85 20.36
CA VAL A 43 16.17 6.92 19.41
C VAL A 43 17.04 6.37 18.28
N SER A 44 17.04 7.02 17.11
CA SER A 44 17.89 6.61 16.01
C SER A 44 19.36 6.63 16.44
N GLY A 45 20.09 5.55 16.14
CA GLY A 45 21.48 5.37 16.53
C GLY A 45 21.67 4.63 17.85
N ASP A 46 20.62 4.36 18.62
CA ASP A 46 20.68 3.46 19.78
C ASP A 46 21.21 2.07 19.38
N PRO A 47 21.96 1.38 20.25
CA PRO A 47 22.42 0.02 19.97
C PRO A 47 21.24 -0.94 19.82
N SER A 48 21.31 -1.83 18.83
CA SER A 48 20.29 -2.85 18.65
C SER A 48 20.23 -3.78 19.88
N PRO A 49 19.04 -4.17 20.37
CA PRO A 49 18.90 -5.05 21.53
C PRO A 49 19.43 -6.47 21.28
N ASP A 50 19.68 -6.87 20.03
CA ASP A 50 20.32 -8.14 19.66
C ASP A 50 21.87 -8.07 19.60
N GLY A 51 22.44 -6.89 19.91
CA GLY A 51 23.87 -6.64 19.89
C GLY A 51 24.47 -6.41 18.50
N LYS A 52 23.66 -6.33 17.44
CA LYS A 52 24.12 -6.20 16.05
C LYS A 52 23.72 -4.85 15.45
N GLY A 53 24.68 -3.93 15.39
CA GLY A 53 24.48 -2.63 14.74
C GLY A 53 23.65 -1.66 15.58
N LYS A 54 22.99 -0.72 14.89
CA LYS A 54 22.25 0.40 15.48
C LYS A 54 20.85 0.49 14.90
N LEU A 55 19.92 1.07 15.67
CA LEU A 55 18.53 1.23 15.28
C LEU A 55 18.35 2.40 14.30
N GLU A 56 17.63 2.15 13.21
CA GLU A 56 17.07 3.16 12.32
C GLU A 56 15.56 3.26 12.52
N ILE A 57 15.01 4.47 12.39
CA ILE A 57 13.57 4.72 12.56
C ILE A 57 12.98 5.08 11.20
N ALA A 58 12.06 4.24 10.73
CA ALA A 58 11.29 4.48 9.51
C ALA A 58 9.83 4.76 9.85
N ARG A 59 9.13 5.44 8.94
CA ARG A 59 7.67 5.63 9.03
C ARG A 59 6.98 4.49 8.29
N GLY A 60 5.95 3.93 8.90
CA GLY A 60 5.14 2.87 8.31
C GLY A 60 3.67 3.05 8.64
N ILE A 61 2.80 2.53 7.77
CA ILE A 61 1.37 2.43 7.99
C ILE A 61 1.08 0.97 8.36
N GLU A 62 0.55 0.73 9.55
CA GLU A 62 0.14 -0.62 9.97
C GLU A 62 -1.08 -1.05 9.15
N VAL A 63 -0.89 -1.99 8.21
CA VAL A 63 -1.96 -2.55 7.38
C VAL A 63 -2.53 -3.86 7.93
N GLY A 64 -1.87 -4.46 8.92
CA GLY A 64 -2.34 -5.66 9.59
C GLY A 64 -1.57 -5.95 10.87
N HIS A 65 -2.15 -6.80 11.70
CA HIS A 65 -1.60 -7.18 13.00
C HIS A 65 -1.93 -8.64 13.30
N VAL A 66 -0.96 -9.34 13.89
CA VAL A 66 -1.13 -10.72 14.37
C VAL A 66 -0.88 -10.76 15.88
N PHE A 67 -1.79 -11.37 16.63
CA PHE A 67 -1.71 -11.45 18.08
C PHE A 67 -1.82 -12.90 18.56
N GLN A 68 -0.93 -13.27 19.49
CA GLN A 68 -1.10 -14.47 20.31
C GLN A 68 -1.95 -14.11 21.52
N LEU A 69 -3.25 -14.36 21.44
CA LEU A 69 -4.20 -14.06 22.53
C LEU A 69 -4.10 -15.04 23.69
N ARG A 70 -3.51 -16.21 23.44
CA ARG A 70 -3.40 -17.31 24.40
C ARG A 70 -4.78 -17.64 24.95
N THR A 71 -4.92 -17.71 26.26
CA THR A 71 -6.15 -18.09 26.95
C THR A 71 -6.93 -16.89 27.50
N ALA A 72 -6.50 -15.65 27.22
CA ALA A 72 -7.04 -14.44 27.85
C ALA A 72 -8.57 -14.32 27.71
N TYR A 73 -9.11 -14.72 26.56
CA TYR A 73 -10.56 -14.72 26.30
C TYR A 73 -11.22 -16.01 26.74
N THR A 74 -10.62 -17.16 26.42
CA THR A 74 -11.22 -18.48 26.64
C THR A 74 -11.39 -18.80 28.12
N THR A 75 -10.43 -18.40 28.97
CA THR A 75 -10.56 -18.51 30.43
C THR A 75 -11.72 -17.66 30.97
N ARG A 76 -11.92 -16.44 30.45
CA ARG A 76 -12.99 -15.53 30.91
C ARG A 76 -14.37 -15.95 30.41
N MET A 77 -14.43 -16.58 29.24
CA MET A 77 -15.67 -16.99 28.57
C MET A 77 -16.06 -18.45 28.84
N GLY A 78 -15.20 -19.22 29.52
CA GLY A 78 -15.44 -20.64 29.80
C GLY A 78 -15.36 -21.54 28.56
N VAL A 79 -14.54 -21.18 27.57
CA VAL A 79 -14.37 -21.95 26.32
C VAL A 79 -13.24 -22.96 26.49
N ASN A 80 -13.61 -24.21 26.74
CA ASN A 80 -12.67 -25.30 27.01
C ASN A 80 -12.79 -26.44 25.97
N TYR A 81 -11.73 -27.23 25.85
CA TYR A 81 -11.71 -28.53 25.17
C TYR A 81 -11.25 -29.63 26.13
N ILE A 82 -11.51 -30.89 25.78
CA ILE A 82 -10.95 -32.05 26.48
C ILE A 82 -9.71 -32.51 25.72
N ASP A 83 -8.57 -32.58 26.39
CA ASP A 83 -7.34 -33.02 25.77
C ASP A 83 -7.21 -34.55 25.71
N GLU A 84 -6.09 -35.04 25.15
CA GLU A 84 -5.82 -36.47 25.01
C GLU A 84 -5.75 -37.24 26.35
N LYS A 85 -5.58 -36.54 27.48
CA LYS A 85 -5.55 -37.12 28.82
C LYS A 85 -6.91 -37.08 29.52
N GLY A 86 -7.94 -36.53 28.86
CA GLY A 86 -9.26 -36.35 29.44
C GLY A 86 -9.38 -35.10 30.32
N GLU A 87 -8.40 -34.19 30.29
CA GLU A 87 -8.40 -32.97 31.11
C GLU A 87 -9.13 -31.83 30.38
N SER A 88 -9.96 -31.08 31.10
CA SER A 88 -10.58 -29.86 30.56
C SER A 88 -9.57 -28.71 30.58
N LYS A 89 -9.26 -28.17 29.40
CA LYS A 89 -8.29 -27.08 29.21
C LYS A 89 -8.89 -25.92 28.43
N PRO A 90 -8.54 -24.66 28.76
CA PRO A 90 -8.94 -23.50 27.97
C PRO A 90 -8.32 -23.60 26.58
N MET A 91 -9.08 -23.18 25.57
CA MET A 91 -8.59 -23.18 24.19
C MET A 91 -7.54 -22.07 23.98
N GLU A 92 -6.46 -22.38 23.26
CA GLU A 92 -5.46 -21.40 22.82
C GLU A 92 -6.00 -20.61 21.62
N MET A 93 -5.84 -19.28 21.64
CA MET A 93 -6.32 -18.41 20.58
C MET A 93 -5.21 -17.56 19.95
N GLY A 94 -5.32 -17.38 18.64
CA GLY A 94 -4.65 -16.35 17.87
C GLY A 94 -5.67 -15.46 17.17
N CYS A 95 -5.29 -14.22 16.88
CA CYS A 95 -6.09 -13.29 16.09
C CYS A 95 -5.24 -12.65 14.99
N TYR A 96 -5.85 -12.52 13.81
CA TYR A 96 -5.20 -12.01 12.60
C TYR A 96 -6.12 -10.95 11.99
N GLY A 97 -5.63 -9.72 11.90
CA GLY A 97 -6.39 -8.58 11.37
C GLY A 97 -5.68 -7.94 10.20
N ILE A 98 -6.42 -7.62 9.14
CA ILE A 98 -5.96 -6.87 7.98
C ILE A 98 -6.94 -5.73 7.72
N GLY A 99 -6.44 -4.50 7.62
CA GLY A 99 -7.25 -3.32 7.30
C GLY A 99 -7.46 -3.19 5.79
N ILE A 100 -8.47 -3.86 5.24
CA ILE A 100 -8.72 -3.89 3.78
C ILE A 100 -8.83 -2.48 3.17
N THR A 101 -9.65 -1.60 3.76
CA THR A 101 -9.78 -0.21 3.30
C THR A 101 -8.49 0.59 3.50
N ARG A 102 -7.73 0.29 4.55
CA ARG A 102 -6.44 0.93 4.83
C ARG A 102 -5.36 0.53 3.82
N ILE A 103 -5.37 -0.71 3.33
CA ILE A 103 -4.44 -1.17 2.29
C ILE A 103 -4.59 -0.35 1.00
N VAL A 104 -5.82 -0.04 0.60
CA VAL A 104 -6.07 0.79 -0.59
C VAL A 104 -5.43 2.16 -0.43
N ALA A 105 -5.67 2.83 0.70
CA ALA A 105 -5.07 4.13 0.98
C ALA A 105 -3.54 4.06 1.09
N ALA A 106 -3.00 3.03 1.75
CA ALA A 106 -1.56 2.83 1.87
C ALA A 106 -0.87 2.57 0.53
N ALA A 107 -1.53 1.85 -0.39
CA ALA A 107 -1.02 1.63 -1.74
C ALA A 107 -0.92 2.94 -2.53
N ILE A 108 -1.93 3.82 -2.43
CA ILE A 108 -1.91 5.15 -3.06
C ILE A 108 -0.83 6.03 -2.42
N GLU A 109 -0.75 6.07 -1.09
CA GLU A 109 0.27 6.87 -0.37
C GLU A 109 1.69 6.51 -0.80
N GLN A 110 1.96 5.21 -1.02
CA GLN A 110 3.27 4.75 -1.49
C GLN A 110 3.48 4.87 -3.00
N ASN A 111 2.40 4.96 -3.80
CA ASN A 111 2.46 4.91 -5.27
C ASN A 111 1.55 5.97 -5.89
N HIS A 112 2.03 7.20 -5.96
CA HIS A 112 1.41 8.30 -6.68
C HIS A 112 2.47 9.24 -7.24
N ASP A 113 2.05 10.12 -8.14
CA ASP A 113 2.82 11.28 -8.58
C ASP A 113 1.91 12.53 -8.64
N ASP A 114 2.43 13.64 -9.14
CA ASP A 114 1.69 14.91 -9.26
C ASP A 114 0.44 14.82 -10.16
N LYS A 115 0.32 13.76 -10.97
CA LYS A 115 -0.80 13.54 -11.90
C LYS A 115 -1.86 12.60 -11.34
N GLY A 116 -1.54 11.81 -10.32
CA GLY A 116 -2.50 10.97 -9.62
C GLY A 116 -1.96 9.61 -9.21
N ILE A 117 -2.87 8.63 -9.14
CA ILE A 117 -2.60 7.31 -8.57
C ILE A 117 -1.73 6.48 -9.52
N ILE A 118 -0.83 5.67 -8.96
CA ILE A 118 -0.09 4.64 -9.68
C ILE A 118 -0.37 3.30 -9.00
N TRP A 119 -1.36 2.56 -9.47
CA TRP A 119 -1.72 1.30 -8.85
C TRP A 119 -0.61 0.24 -9.00
N PRO A 120 -0.40 -0.62 -7.99
CA PRO A 120 0.10 -1.96 -8.22
C PRO A 120 -0.90 -2.72 -9.12
N ASP A 121 -0.42 -3.47 -10.12
CA ASP A 121 -1.30 -4.12 -11.12
C ASP A 121 -2.49 -4.90 -10.53
N PRO A 122 -2.32 -5.72 -9.45
CA PRO A 122 -3.44 -6.48 -8.89
C PRO A 122 -4.53 -5.63 -8.23
N MET A 123 -4.24 -4.35 -7.95
CA MET A 123 -5.14 -3.40 -7.28
C MET A 123 -5.76 -2.39 -8.26
N ALA A 124 -5.29 -2.34 -9.50
CA ALA A 124 -5.82 -1.41 -10.49
C ALA A 124 -7.32 -1.71 -10.75
N PRO A 125 -8.17 -0.68 -10.88
CA PRO A 125 -9.61 -0.88 -11.10
C PRO A 125 -9.91 -1.51 -12.47
N PHE A 126 -9.05 -1.24 -13.45
CA PHE A 126 -9.00 -1.86 -14.76
C PHE A 126 -7.53 -2.01 -15.15
N ALA A 127 -7.21 -2.98 -15.99
CA ALA A 127 -5.87 -3.17 -16.51
C ALA A 127 -5.56 -2.16 -17.63
N VAL A 128 -6.55 -1.88 -18.49
CA VAL A 128 -6.36 -1.09 -19.72
C VAL A 128 -7.48 -0.08 -19.92
N ALA A 129 -7.14 1.15 -20.33
CA ALA A 129 -8.07 2.19 -20.78
C ALA A 129 -7.94 2.41 -22.28
N VAL A 130 -9.03 2.23 -23.02
CA VAL A 130 -9.16 2.58 -24.44
C VAL A 130 -9.79 3.97 -24.53
N ILE A 131 -9.06 4.92 -25.12
CA ILE A 131 -9.41 6.35 -25.14
C ILE A 131 -9.63 6.83 -26.58
N PRO A 132 -10.86 6.74 -27.11
CA PRO A 132 -11.22 7.28 -28.42
C PRO A 132 -11.34 8.82 -28.42
N LEU A 133 -10.48 9.50 -29.19
CA LEU A 133 -10.56 10.95 -29.40
C LEU A 133 -11.64 11.27 -30.44
N GLY A 134 -12.79 11.75 -29.98
CA GLY A 134 -13.93 12.08 -30.84
C GLY A 134 -14.84 10.90 -31.13
N TYR A 135 -15.07 10.03 -30.13
CA TYR A 135 -15.90 8.81 -30.22
C TYR A 135 -17.26 9.02 -30.90
N ARG A 136 -17.97 10.11 -30.60
CA ARG A 136 -19.28 10.40 -31.20
C ARG A 136 -19.23 11.11 -32.56
N LYS A 137 -18.05 11.57 -32.97
CA LYS A 137 -17.85 12.43 -34.16
C LYS A 137 -17.23 11.66 -35.33
N SER A 138 -16.50 10.58 -35.04
CA SER A 138 -15.77 9.82 -36.04
C SER A 138 -16.13 8.33 -35.96
N GLU A 139 -16.87 7.86 -36.96
CA GLU A 139 -17.27 6.45 -37.06
C GLU A 139 -16.03 5.52 -37.14
N ALA A 140 -14.96 5.99 -37.78
CA ALA A 140 -13.69 5.25 -37.85
C ALA A 140 -13.05 5.08 -36.47
N VAL A 141 -13.03 6.14 -35.64
CA VAL A 141 -12.51 6.08 -34.27
C VAL A 141 -13.38 5.19 -33.41
N LYS A 142 -14.71 5.35 -33.50
CA LYS A 142 -15.68 4.54 -32.78
C LYS A 142 -15.50 3.05 -33.07
N SER A 143 -15.50 2.67 -34.36
CA SER A 143 -15.35 1.28 -34.78
C SER A 143 -14.01 0.67 -34.34
N ALA A 144 -12.91 1.43 -34.46
CA ALA A 144 -11.59 0.96 -34.01
C ALA A 144 -11.54 0.75 -32.48
N ALA A 145 -12.14 1.66 -31.70
CA ALA A 145 -12.19 1.57 -30.25
C ALA A 145 -13.05 0.42 -29.76
N GLU A 146 -14.25 0.24 -30.32
CA GLU A 146 -15.15 -0.88 -29.99
C GLU A 146 -14.50 -2.22 -30.34
N LYS A 147 -13.80 -2.30 -31.48
CA LYS A 147 -13.06 -3.50 -31.88
C LYS A 147 -11.95 -3.84 -30.88
N LEU A 148 -11.08 -2.88 -30.54
CA LEU A 148 -10.00 -3.11 -29.59
C LEU A 148 -10.53 -3.46 -28.19
N TYR A 149 -11.57 -2.77 -27.74
CA TYR A 149 -12.25 -3.06 -26.48
C TYR A 149 -12.79 -4.50 -26.45
N ALA A 150 -13.47 -4.93 -27.51
CA ALA A 150 -14.01 -6.29 -27.61
C ALA A 150 -12.90 -7.36 -27.66
N GLU A 151 -11.80 -7.07 -28.35
CA GLU A 151 -10.66 -7.99 -28.48
C GLU A 151 -9.92 -8.18 -27.14
N LEU A 152 -9.65 -7.09 -26.41
CA LEU A 152 -9.04 -7.14 -25.08
C LEU A 152 -9.98 -7.79 -24.06
N SER A 153 -11.25 -7.40 -24.04
CA SER A 153 -12.25 -7.98 -23.13
C SER A 153 -12.49 -9.45 -23.40
N GLY A 154 -12.51 -9.85 -24.68
CA GLY A 154 -12.63 -11.25 -25.11
C GLY A 154 -11.43 -12.11 -24.69
N ALA A 155 -10.26 -11.50 -24.46
CA ALA A 155 -9.08 -12.13 -23.88
C ALA A 155 -9.08 -12.15 -22.34
N GLY A 156 -10.17 -11.72 -21.69
CA GLY A 156 -10.30 -11.70 -20.23
C GLY A 156 -9.62 -10.51 -19.55
N ILE A 157 -9.23 -9.48 -20.30
CA ILE A 157 -8.57 -8.29 -19.76
C ILE A 157 -9.64 -7.30 -19.29
N GLU A 158 -9.59 -6.91 -18.01
CA GLU A 158 -10.42 -5.84 -17.45
C GLU A 158 -10.11 -4.52 -18.17
N THR A 159 -10.95 -4.18 -19.15
CA THR A 159 -10.75 -3.06 -20.07
C THR A 159 -11.82 -1.98 -19.83
N PHE A 160 -11.40 -0.73 -19.74
CA PHE A 160 -12.26 0.44 -19.65
C PHE A 160 -12.31 1.13 -21.01
N LEU A 161 -13.50 1.46 -21.51
CA LEU A 161 -13.68 2.29 -22.70
C LEU A 161 -14.16 3.67 -22.27
N ASP A 162 -13.36 4.71 -22.52
CA ASP A 162 -13.75 6.09 -22.23
C ASP A 162 -14.51 6.70 -23.41
N ASP A 163 -15.81 6.38 -23.51
CA ASP A 163 -16.69 6.78 -24.62
C ASP A 163 -17.35 8.17 -24.45
N ARG A 164 -16.88 8.94 -23.48
CA ARG A 164 -17.39 10.28 -23.15
C ARG A 164 -17.12 11.26 -24.30
N ASP A 165 -18.08 12.16 -24.56
CA ASP A 165 -17.90 13.25 -25.53
C ASP A 165 -17.20 14.46 -24.87
N GLU A 166 -15.96 14.25 -24.46
CA GLU A 166 -15.13 15.24 -23.78
C GLU A 166 -13.90 15.62 -24.59
N ARG A 167 -13.25 16.72 -24.18
CA ARG A 167 -12.01 17.17 -24.84
C ARG A 167 -10.87 16.18 -24.56
N PRO A 168 -9.97 15.92 -25.52
CA PRO A 168 -8.84 14.99 -25.34
C PRO A 168 -8.03 15.22 -24.06
N GLY A 169 -7.74 16.49 -23.73
CA GLY A 169 -6.99 16.82 -22.52
C GLY A 169 -7.70 16.44 -21.21
N VAL A 170 -9.03 16.49 -21.17
CA VAL A 170 -9.82 16.09 -20.00
C VAL A 170 -9.79 14.57 -19.85
N LEU A 171 -10.03 13.84 -20.95
CA LEU A 171 -9.96 12.38 -20.96
C LEU A 171 -8.59 11.90 -20.47
N LEU A 172 -7.50 12.42 -21.04
CA LEU A 172 -6.15 12.00 -20.67
C LEU A 172 -5.80 12.34 -19.21
N ALA A 173 -6.22 13.51 -18.71
CA ALA A 173 -5.99 13.90 -17.31
C ALA A 173 -6.76 13.01 -16.33
N ASP A 174 -8.04 12.70 -16.62
CA ASP A 174 -8.84 11.81 -15.78
C ASP A 174 -8.24 10.40 -15.72
N GLN A 175 -7.76 9.87 -16.86
CA GLN A 175 -7.13 8.55 -16.90
C GLN A 175 -5.80 8.51 -16.14
N GLU A 176 -5.01 9.59 -16.16
CA GLU A 176 -3.80 9.72 -15.34
C GLU A 176 -4.11 9.82 -13.85
N LEU A 177 -5.19 10.52 -13.50
CA LEU A 177 -5.66 10.71 -12.14
C LEU A 177 -6.15 9.39 -11.52
N VAL A 178 -7.02 8.67 -12.23
CA VAL A 178 -7.55 7.36 -11.82
C VAL A 178 -6.45 6.30 -11.78
N GLY A 179 -5.44 6.43 -12.64
CA GLY A 179 -4.22 5.62 -12.56
C GLY A 179 -4.30 4.27 -13.27
N ILE A 180 -5.16 4.10 -14.27
CA ILE A 180 -5.25 2.84 -15.03
C ILE A 180 -3.88 2.55 -15.68
N PRO A 181 -3.26 1.37 -15.44
CA PRO A 181 -1.86 1.12 -15.79
C PRO A 181 -1.56 1.24 -17.27
N HIS A 182 -2.42 0.75 -18.16
CA HIS A 182 -2.19 0.81 -19.60
C HIS A 182 -3.23 1.69 -20.27
N ARG A 183 -2.81 2.63 -21.11
CA ARG A 183 -3.74 3.38 -21.98
C ARG A 183 -3.42 3.18 -23.45
N VAL A 184 -4.48 3.12 -24.25
CA VAL A 184 -4.40 3.15 -25.72
C VAL A 184 -5.28 4.27 -26.24
N VAL A 185 -4.66 5.27 -26.85
CA VAL A 185 -5.34 6.43 -27.42
C VAL A 185 -5.56 6.21 -28.92
N ILE A 186 -6.79 6.44 -29.35
CA ILE A 186 -7.24 6.22 -30.74
C ILE A 186 -7.73 7.56 -31.28
N GLY A 187 -7.04 8.11 -32.28
CA GLY A 187 -7.44 9.35 -32.94
C GLY A 187 -7.36 9.26 -34.46
N GLU A 188 -8.10 10.11 -35.16
CA GLU A 188 -8.19 10.06 -36.63
C GLU A 188 -6.83 10.14 -37.34
N ARG A 189 -5.91 10.97 -36.83
CA ARG A 189 -4.57 11.10 -37.43
C ARG A 189 -3.81 9.78 -37.34
N GLY A 190 -3.81 9.14 -36.18
CA GLY A 190 -3.17 7.84 -35.98
C GLY A 190 -3.80 6.77 -36.87
N LEU A 191 -5.13 6.74 -36.96
CA LEU A 191 -5.82 5.78 -37.81
C LEU A 191 -5.46 5.90 -39.30
N LYS A 192 -5.30 7.13 -39.82
CA LYS A 192 -4.83 7.37 -41.19
C LYS A 192 -3.40 6.87 -41.42
N GLU A 193 -2.57 6.86 -40.38
CA GLU A 193 -1.21 6.32 -40.38
C GLU A 193 -1.15 4.82 -40.07
N GLY A 194 -2.28 4.18 -39.76
CA GLY A 194 -2.33 2.78 -39.33
C GLY A 194 -1.82 2.53 -37.90
N MET A 195 -1.78 3.57 -37.06
CA MET A 195 -1.13 3.56 -35.74
C MET A 195 -2.07 4.01 -34.61
N LEU A 196 -1.88 3.44 -33.43
CA LEU A 196 -2.44 3.87 -32.15
C LEU A 196 -1.32 4.35 -31.22
N GLU A 197 -1.66 5.11 -30.18
CA GLU A 197 -0.69 5.53 -29.16
C GLU A 197 -0.89 4.72 -27.88
N TYR A 198 0.11 3.94 -27.48
CA TYR A 198 0.13 3.20 -26.22
C TYR A 198 0.98 3.93 -25.19
N GLN A 199 0.58 3.88 -23.93
CA GLN A 199 1.45 4.31 -22.83
C GLN A 199 1.12 3.54 -21.56
N HIS A 200 2.15 3.07 -20.85
CA HIS A 200 1.97 2.62 -19.47
C HIS A 200 2.03 3.81 -18.50
N ARG A 201 1.31 3.77 -17.38
CA ARG A 201 1.16 4.87 -16.41
C ARG A 201 2.48 5.36 -15.84
N ARG A 202 3.51 4.50 -15.83
CA ARG A 202 4.88 4.81 -15.38
C ARG A 202 5.83 5.21 -16.53
N ASP A 203 5.41 5.10 -17.79
CA ASP A 203 6.25 5.47 -18.93
C ASP A 203 6.33 6.99 -19.08
N ALA A 204 7.52 7.50 -19.41
CA ALA A 204 7.76 8.93 -19.61
C ALA A 204 6.99 9.52 -20.81
N GLY A 205 6.58 8.69 -21.77
CA GLY A 205 5.85 9.12 -22.96
C GLY A 205 5.18 7.96 -23.69
N ALA A 206 4.30 8.31 -24.63
CA ALA A 206 3.59 7.34 -25.44
C ALA A 206 4.46 6.77 -26.57
N THR A 207 4.19 5.53 -26.95
CA THR A 207 4.78 4.85 -28.10
C THR A 207 3.71 4.58 -29.16
N LYS A 208 4.10 4.59 -30.44
CA LYS A 208 3.20 4.21 -31.53
C LYS A 208 3.17 2.69 -31.68
N VAL A 209 1.98 2.12 -31.83
CA VAL A 209 1.75 0.70 -32.06
C VAL A 209 0.82 0.54 -33.25
N ALA A 210 1.12 -0.40 -34.16
CA ALA A 210 0.25 -0.67 -35.30
C ALA A 210 -1.12 -1.15 -34.83
N ILE A 211 -2.21 -0.73 -35.49
CA ILE A 211 -3.58 -1.06 -35.09
C ILE A 211 -3.78 -2.57 -34.95
N GLY A 212 -3.22 -3.36 -35.88
CA GLY A 212 -3.32 -4.82 -35.87
C GLY A 212 -2.56 -5.50 -34.72
N ASP A 213 -1.57 -4.83 -34.14
CA ASP A 213 -0.71 -5.38 -33.09
C ASP A 213 -1.07 -4.85 -31.70
N ALA A 214 -1.99 -3.89 -31.60
CA ALA A 214 -2.28 -3.17 -30.36
C ALA A 214 -2.75 -4.09 -29.22
N ALA A 215 -3.67 -5.02 -29.50
CA ALA A 215 -4.17 -5.96 -28.49
C ALA A 215 -3.05 -6.89 -27.98
N ALA A 216 -2.27 -7.47 -28.90
CA ALA A 216 -1.14 -8.34 -28.58
C ALA A 216 -0.04 -7.59 -27.82
N HIS A 217 0.23 -6.34 -28.19
CA HIS A 217 1.18 -5.48 -27.50
C HIS A 217 0.76 -5.25 -26.05
N VAL A 218 -0.49 -4.86 -25.82
CA VAL A 218 -1.04 -4.67 -24.47
C VAL A 218 -0.97 -5.96 -23.67
N GLN A 219 -1.39 -7.09 -24.24
CA GLN A 219 -1.29 -8.41 -23.62
C GLN A 219 0.13 -8.75 -23.16
N SER A 220 1.13 -8.49 -24.01
CA SER A 220 2.53 -8.75 -23.69
C SER A 220 3.08 -7.90 -22.54
N ARG A 221 2.41 -6.79 -22.22
CA ARG A 221 2.82 -5.83 -21.19
C ARG A 221 2.13 -6.06 -19.85
N LEU A 222 1.09 -6.90 -19.80
CA LEU A 222 0.41 -7.25 -18.55
C LEU A 222 1.28 -8.22 -17.75
N THR A 223 1.71 -7.80 -16.56
CA THR A 223 2.71 -8.55 -15.79
C THR A 223 2.15 -9.82 -15.13
N HIS A 224 0.83 -9.94 -14.95
CA HIS A 224 0.13 -11.20 -14.71
C HIS A 224 -1.32 -11.03 -15.15
N ALA A 225 -1.80 -11.82 -16.12
CA ALA A 225 -3.23 -11.93 -16.34
C ALA A 225 -3.86 -12.46 -15.04
N LYS A 226 -4.70 -11.63 -14.39
CA LYS A 226 -5.54 -12.07 -13.28
C LYS A 226 -6.27 -13.33 -13.77
N PRO A 227 -6.17 -14.48 -13.06
CA PRO A 227 -6.90 -15.66 -13.48
C PRO A 227 -8.38 -15.28 -13.59
N PRO A 228 -9.10 -15.74 -14.62
CA PRO A 228 -10.52 -15.43 -14.76
C PRO A 228 -11.24 -15.79 -13.46
N PRO A 229 -12.27 -15.03 -13.05
CA PRO A 229 -13.04 -15.37 -11.86
C PRO A 229 -13.52 -16.81 -12.00
N GLY A 230 -13.08 -17.67 -11.07
CA GLY A 230 -13.35 -19.10 -11.09
C GLY A 230 -14.86 -19.38 -11.10
N HIS A 231 -15.24 -20.40 -11.87
CA HIS A 231 -16.57 -21.01 -11.85
C HIS A 231 -16.90 -21.62 -10.49
#